data_AF-A0A6S7B8N2-F1
#
_entry.id   AF-A0A6S7B8N2-F1
#
_cell.length_a   1.000
_cell.length_b   1.000
_cell.length_c   1.000
_cell.angle_alpha   90.00
_cell.angle_beta   90.00
_cell.angle_gamma   90.00
#
_symmetry.space_group_name_H-M   'P 1'
#
loop_
_entity.id
_entity.type
_entity.pdbx_description
1 polymer ?
#
loop_
_entity_poly.entity_id
_entity_poly.type
_entity_poly.pdbx_seq_one_letter_code
_entity_poly.pdbx_strand_id
1 'polypeptide(L)'
;MLSPARNDPQDDMNELETELAALIIGELNLQDVTLADVNSRTPLYGEGFGLDSIDILEIALLISKKYGFELRSDNPDNKVIFSSLGRLAAHVAAHRAT
;
A
#
# COMPACT_ATOMS: atom_id res chain seq x y z
N MET A 1 11.10 -38.88 0.71
CA MET A 1 11.69 -37.63 1.24
C MET A 1 10.70 -36.51 0.97
N LEU A 2 9.88 -36.14 1.96
CA LEU A 2 9.12 -34.89 1.88
C LEU A 2 10.09 -33.78 2.25
N SER A 3 10.37 -32.88 1.31
CA SER A 3 10.98 -31.60 1.64
C SER A 3 10.09 -30.91 2.67
N PRO A 4 10.63 -30.39 3.80
CA PRO A 4 9.83 -29.55 4.66
C PRO A 4 9.39 -28.36 3.80
N ALA A 5 8.09 -28.06 3.81
CA ALA A 5 7.59 -26.78 3.31
C ALA A 5 8.48 -25.70 3.91
N ARG A 6 9.13 -24.90 3.04
CA ARG A 6 9.81 -23.70 3.49
C ARG A 6 8.76 -22.90 4.23
N ASN A 7 8.84 -22.89 5.56
CA ASN A 7 8.17 -21.90 6.37
C ASN A 7 9.00 -20.62 6.20
N ASP A 8 9.01 -20.09 4.98
CA ASP A 8 9.40 -18.71 4.77
C ASP A 8 8.39 -17.93 5.62
N PRO A 9 8.82 -17.07 6.55
CA PRO A 9 7.90 -16.12 7.13
C PRO A 9 7.32 -15.38 5.94
N GLN A 10 6.04 -15.66 5.65
CA GLN A 10 5.24 -14.73 4.88
C GLN A 10 5.51 -13.39 5.57
N ASP A 11 5.99 -12.39 4.83
CA ASP A 11 6.05 -11.02 5.35
C ASP A 11 4.59 -10.64 5.62
N ASP A 12 4.08 -11.08 6.78
CA ASP A 12 2.68 -10.97 7.15
C ASP A 12 2.41 -9.49 7.29
N MET A 13 1.70 -8.96 6.29
CA MET A 13 1.27 -7.57 6.30
C MET A 13 0.56 -7.31 7.63
N ASN A 14 0.92 -6.20 8.28
CA ASN A 14 0.20 -5.81 9.48
C ASN A 14 -1.25 -5.39 9.14
N GLU A 15 -2.07 -5.16 10.16
CA GLU A 15 -3.49 -4.82 9.98
C GLU A 15 -3.68 -3.59 9.07
N LEU A 16 -2.85 -2.56 9.23
CA LEU A 16 -2.95 -1.33 8.44
C LEU A 16 -2.47 -1.53 7.00
N GLU A 17 -1.41 -2.32 6.78
CA GLU A 17 -0.95 -2.68 5.43
C GLU A 17 -2.01 -3.48 4.69
N THR A 18 -2.64 -4.45 5.35
CA THR A 18 -3.74 -5.24 4.79
C THR A 18 -4.96 -4.37 4.48
N GLU A 19 -5.32 -3.46 5.40
CA GLU A 19 -6.41 -2.50 5.20
C GLU A 19 -6.15 -1.59 3.99
N LEU A 20 -4.94 -1.04 3.89
CA LEU A 20 -4.55 -0.18 2.78
C LEU A 20 -4.51 -0.94 1.45
N ALA A 21 -3.98 -2.15 1.43
CA ALA A 21 -3.98 -2.99 0.24
C ALA A 21 -5.41 -3.30 -0.24
N ALA A 22 -6.31 -3.68 0.67
CA ALA A 22 -7.70 -3.95 0.35
C ALA A 22 -8.42 -2.71 -0.18
N LEU A 23 -8.13 -1.56 0.43
CA LEU A 23 -8.66 -0.27 0.02
C LEU A 23 -8.16 0.14 -1.37
N ILE A 24 -6.86 -0.02 -1.66
CA ILE A 24 -6.29 0.29 -2.99
C ILE A 24 -6.91 -0.62 -4.05
N ILE A 25 -6.93 -1.94 -3.82
CA ILE A 25 -7.49 -2.93 -4.77
C ILE A 25 -8.98 -2.65 -5.03
N GLY A 26 -9.75 -2.37 -3.98
CA GLY A 26 -11.19 -2.15 -4.08
C GLY A 26 -11.55 -0.83 -4.76
N GLU A 27 -10.90 0.27 -4.37
CA GLU A 27 -11.24 1.61 -4.87
C GLU A 27 -10.75 1.84 -6.30
N LEU A 28 -9.59 1.27 -6.67
CA LEU A 28 -9.09 1.30 -8.05
C LEU A 28 -9.62 0.15 -8.92
N ASN A 29 -10.45 -0.73 -8.36
CA ASN A 29 -11.04 -1.88 -9.05
C ASN A 29 -10.00 -2.74 -9.79
N LEU A 30 -8.90 -3.06 -9.11
CA LEU A 30 -7.80 -3.86 -9.67
C LEU A 30 -8.23 -5.32 -9.78
N GLN A 31 -8.65 -5.76 -10.96
CA GLN A 31 -9.19 -7.12 -11.17
C GLN A 31 -8.11 -8.21 -11.18
N ASP A 32 -6.86 -7.83 -11.49
CA ASP A 32 -5.74 -8.75 -11.63
C ASP A 32 -4.84 -8.82 -10.38
N VAL A 33 -5.18 -8.07 -9.32
CA VAL A 33 -4.38 -7.98 -8.08
C VAL A 33 -5.25 -8.39 -6.90
N THR A 34 -4.80 -9.38 -6.14
CA THR A 34 -5.44 -9.80 -4.89
C THR A 34 -4.57 -9.49 -3.68
N LEU A 35 -5.15 -9.55 -2.48
CA LEU A 35 -4.41 -9.40 -1.23
C LEU A 35 -3.27 -10.42 -1.06
N ALA A 36 -3.38 -11.59 -1.69
CA ALA A 36 -2.34 -12.63 -1.65
C ALA A 36 -1.15 -12.32 -2.57
N ASP A 37 -1.32 -11.41 -3.54
CA ASP A 37 -0.29 -11.04 -4.51
C ASP A 37 0.60 -9.88 -4.03
N VAL A 38 0.24 -9.27 -2.88
CA VAL A 38 0.89 -8.07 -2.37
C VAL A 38 1.44 -8.28 -0.95
N ASN A 39 2.47 -7.51 -0.62
CA ASN A 39 3.12 -7.48 0.69
C ASN A 39 3.62 -6.05 1.00
N SER A 40 4.20 -5.84 2.18
CA SER A 40 4.72 -4.54 2.63
C SER A 40 5.79 -3.93 1.69
N ARG A 41 6.48 -4.76 0.91
CA ARG A 41 7.52 -4.36 -0.04
C ARG A 41 6.97 -4.14 -1.45
N THR A 42 5.70 -4.47 -1.72
CA THR A 42 5.09 -4.29 -3.03
C THR A 42 5.16 -2.83 -3.45
N PRO A 43 5.77 -2.51 -4.60
CA PRO A 43 5.81 -1.16 -5.13
C PRO A 43 4.40 -0.68 -5.47
N LEU A 44 4.08 0.56 -5.10
CA LEU A 44 2.81 1.16 -5.49
C LEU A 44 2.84 1.58 -6.96
N TYR A 45 3.96 2.13 -7.43
CA TYR A 45 4.11 2.60 -8.81
C TYR A 45 4.67 1.51 -9.73
N GLY A 46 4.08 1.32 -10.91
CA GLY A 46 4.58 0.37 -11.91
C GLY A 46 4.30 -1.08 -11.53
N GLU A 47 5.32 -1.96 -11.58
CA GLU A 47 5.15 -3.39 -11.31
C GLU A 47 4.81 -3.66 -9.83
N GLY A 48 3.77 -4.47 -9.59
CA GLY A 48 3.19 -4.68 -8.26
C GLY A 48 1.69 -4.46 -8.34
N PHE A 49 1.21 -3.33 -7.79
CA PHE A 49 -0.19 -2.93 -7.94
C PHE A 49 -0.55 -2.49 -9.37
N GLY A 50 0.43 -2.22 -10.24
CA GLY A 50 0.17 -1.80 -11.62
C GLY A 50 -0.20 -0.32 -11.75
N LEU A 51 -0.03 0.49 -10.70
CA LEU A 51 -0.56 1.85 -10.65
C LEU A 51 0.25 2.81 -11.50
N ASP A 52 -0.48 3.74 -12.12
CA ASP A 52 0.09 4.88 -12.81
C ASP A 52 0.10 6.16 -11.94
N SER A 53 0.46 7.30 -12.55
CA SER A 53 0.52 8.58 -11.83
C SER A 53 -0.86 9.12 -11.43
N ILE A 54 -1.93 8.77 -12.14
CA ILE A 54 -3.30 9.21 -11.86
C ILE A 54 -3.83 8.44 -10.64
N ASP A 55 -3.63 7.12 -10.63
CA ASP A 55 -4.03 6.25 -9.52
C ASP A 55 -3.42 6.70 -8.19
N ILE A 56 -2.13 7.07 -8.18
CA ILE A 56 -1.46 7.55 -6.97
C ILE A 56 -2.11 8.83 -6.42
N LEU A 57 -2.59 9.74 -7.28
CA LEU A 57 -3.30 10.94 -6.85
C LEU A 57 -4.65 10.58 -6.22
N GLU A 58 -5.34 9.58 -6.78
CA GLU A 58 -6.59 9.08 -6.22
C GLU A 58 -6.36 8.43 -4.85
N ILE A 59 -5.32 7.61 -4.68
CA ILE A 59 -4.94 7.02 -3.39
C ILE A 59 -4.59 8.12 -2.37
N ALA A 60 -3.84 9.15 -2.78
CA ALA A 60 -3.52 10.27 -1.89
C ALA A 60 -4.78 10.98 -1.38
N LEU A 61 -5.75 11.24 -2.27
CA LEU A 61 -7.02 11.87 -1.92
C LEU A 61 -7.88 10.98 -1.02
N LEU A 62 -7.94 9.70 -1.32
CA LEU A 62 -8.69 8.70 -0.55
C LEU A 62 -8.14 8.56 0.87
N ILE A 63 -6.82 8.45 1.03
CA ILE A 63 -6.16 8.43 2.34
C ILE A 63 -6.45 9.73 3.10
N SER A 64 -6.39 10.87 2.43
CA SER A 64 -6.66 12.15 3.07
C SER A 64 -8.07 12.24 3.63
N LYS A 65 -9.05 11.75 2.87
CA LYS A 65 -10.46 11.66 3.30
C LYS A 65 -10.67 10.67 4.43
N LYS A 66 -10.05 9.48 4.37
CA LYS A 66 -10.29 8.38 5.31
C LYS A 66 -9.56 8.57 6.64
N TYR A 67 -8.32 9.06 6.62
CA TYR A 67 -7.45 9.13 7.79
C TYR A 67 -7.24 10.57 8.32
N GLY A 68 -7.83 11.57 7.66
CA GLY A 68 -7.93 12.94 8.17
C GLY A 68 -6.63 13.76 8.12
N PHE A 69 -5.67 13.39 7.26
CA PHE A 69 -4.45 14.16 7.05
C PHE A 69 -4.09 14.24 5.57
N GLU A 70 -3.52 15.36 5.12
CA GLU A 70 -3.23 15.56 3.70
C GLU A 70 -1.89 14.95 3.26
N LEU A 71 -1.91 14.16 2.20
CA LEU A 71 -0.73 13.77 1.43
C LEU A 71 -0.43 14.84 0.37
N ARG A 72 0.25 15.91 0.77
CA ARG A 72 0.53 17.06 -0.13
C ARG A 72 1.49 16.67 -1.26
N SER A 73 1.18 17.09 -2.49
CA SER A 73 2.01 16.81 -3.68
C SER A 73 3.43 17.42 -3.62
N ASP A 74 3.61 18.50 -2.85
CA ASP A 74 4.90 19.17 -2.65
C ASP A 74 5.78 18.57 -1.56
N ASN A 75 5.31 17.50 -0.89
CA ASN A 75 6.09 16.84 0.13
C ASN A 75 7.33 16.19 -0.49
N PRO A 76 8.57 16.58 -0.07
CA PRO A 76 9.80 16.02 -0.61
C PRO A 76 9.90 14.51 -0.41
N ASP A 77 9.22 13.98 0.60
CA ASP A 77 9.20 12.56 0.93
C ASP A 77 8.20 11.75 0.11
N ASN A 78 7.39 12.35 -0.78
CA ASN A 78 6.39 11.63 -1.57
C ASN A 78 6.99 10.46 -2.35
N LYS A 79 8.19 10.63 -2.92
CA LYS A 79 8.87 9.54 -3.61
C LYS A 79 9.16 8.34 -2.70
N VAL A 80 9.40 8.58 -1.41
CA VAL A 80 9.65 7.53 -0.41
C VAL A 80 8.33 6.98 0.12
N ILE A 81 7.37 7.85 0.45
CA ILE A 81 6.05 7.48 0.97
C ILE A 81 5.32 6.57 -0.01
N PHE A 82 5.28 6.94 -1.29
CA PHE A 82 4.61 6.16 -2.34
C PHE A 82 5.50 5.08 -2.97
N SER A 83 6.67 4.78 -2.43
CA SER A 83 7.56 3.77 -3.01
C SER A 83 7.06 2.34 -2.81
N SER A 84 6.40 2.04 -1.68
CA SER A 84 5.83 0.72 -1.40
C SER A 84 4.66 0.80 -0.42
N LEU A 85 3.87 -0.26 -0.35
CA LEU A 85 2.74 -0.37 0.58
C LEU A 85 3.15 -0.10 2.04
N GLY A 86 4.24 -0.72 2.51
CA GLY A 86 4.71 -0.56 3.88
C GLY A 86 5.19 0.86 4.19
N ARG A 87 5.75 1.58 3.21
CA ARG A 87 6.14 3.00 3.39
C ARG A 87 4.91 3.90 3.51
N LEU A 88 3.90 3.65 2.69
CA LEU A 88 2.63 4.34 2.78
C LEU A 88 1.94 4.05 4.13
N ALA A 89 1.89 2.78 4.54
CA ALA A 89 1.31 2.36 5.81
C ALA A 89 2.03 2.99 7.00
N ALA A 90 3.36 3.00 7.01
CA ALA A 90 4.15 3.66 8.06
C ALA A 90 3.84 5.16 8.13
N HIS A 91 3.69 5.83 6.98
CA HIS A 91 3.33 7.24 6.94
C HIS A 91 1.91 7.48 7.48
N VAL A 92 0.93 6.66 7.07
CA VAL A 92 -0.45 6.72 7.56
C VAL A 92 -0.52 6.47 9.07
N ALA A 93 0.19 5.45 9.58
CA ALA A 93 0.24 5.14 11.01
C ALA A 93 0.75 6.32 11.85
N ALA A 94 1.71 7.07 11.33
CA ALA A 94 2.31 8.21 12.02
C ALA A 94 1.43 9.49 12.02
N HIS A 95 0.50 9.62 11.07
CA HIS A 95 -0.24 10.88 10.86
C HIS A 95 -1.77 10.75 10.96
N ARG A 96 -2.32 9.54 10.97
CA ARG A 96 -3.77 9.34 11.14
C ARG A 96 -4.23 9.99 12.45
N ALA A 97 -5.32 10.75 12.37
CA ALA A 97 -5.95 11.27 13.57
C ALA A 97 -6.66 10.11 14.30
N THR A 98 -6.29 9.88 15.56
CA THR A 98 -6.98 8.91 16.45
C THR A 98 -8.33 9.42 16.89
#